data_AF-A0A7H8V8B9-F1
#
_entry.id   AF-A0A7H8V8B9-F1
#
_cell.length_a   1.000
_cell.length_b   1.000
_cell.length_c   1.000
_cell.angle_alpha   90.00
_cell.angle_beta   90.00
_cell.angle_gamma   90.00
#
_symmetry.space_group_name_H-M   'P 1'
#
loop_
_entity.id
_entity.type
_entity.pdbx_description
1 polymer ?
#
loop_
_entity_poly.entity_id
_entity_poly.type
_entity_poly.pdbx_seq_one_letter_code
_entity_poly.pdbx_strand_id
1 'polypeptide(L)'
;MTTKKRIIRNVIFLILAIIIGGVIGFFAGRIEHISWPSFLNVGLLQNIGRVCLTILYPFTFYFIYQANKYHQSMEKEEDEDKEYELYRQTFKTLESVTILYNVTSALTLFTLFVGVNYVFPLLEAGAVFWINLYDGVILLALVIAQIVLLKTTQKIRKYKLSIAPTVEEIKEFALSYDESELQANYEQCYLILFNVNQRLLPALYVILGIVGTFTPLNVVSGFVVLLVIHIYINLMYYPMVRKYFK
;
A
#
# COMPACT_ATOMS: atom_id res chain seq x y z
N MET A 1 -17.34 16.98 -5.06
CA MET A 1 -17.95 16.27 -3.91
C MET A 1 -17.51 16.96 -2.62
N THR A 2 -18.40 17.31 -1.69
CA THR A 2 -18.03 18.08 -0.48
C THR A 2 -17.21 17.25 0.52
N THR A 3 -16.32 17.88 1.30
CA THR A 3 -15.39 17.22 2.25
C THR A 3 -16.12 16.29 3.23
N LYS A 4 -17.30 16.69 3.73
CA LYS A 4 -18.16 15.86 4.59
C LYS A 4 -18.64 14.58 3.90
N LYS A 5 -19.10 14.67 2.65
CA LYS A 5 -19.54 13.50 1.87
C LYS A 5 -18.39 12.53 1.58
N ARG A 6 -17.15 13.04 1.42
CA ARG A 6 -15.94 12.21 1.23
C ARG A 6 -15.60 11.41 2.48
N ILE A 7 -15.61 12.05 3.65
CA ILE A 7 -15.35 11.38 4.94
C ILE A 7 -16.37 10.27 5.17
N ILE A 8 -17.66 10.56 4.98
CA ILE A 8 -18.73 9.57 5.17
C ILE A 8 -18.56 8.37 4.23
N ARG A 9 -18.23 8.58 2.95
CA ARG A 9 -18.00 7.48 2.01
C ARG A 9 -16.80 6.61 2.41
N ASN A 10 -15.70 7.22 2.84
CA ASN A 10 -14.52 6.47 3.25
C ASN A 10 -14.76 5.69 4.55
N VAL A 11 -15.56 6.25 5.47
CA VAL A 11 -16.03 5.55 6.67
C VAL A 11 -16.92 4.36 6.27
N ILE A 12 -17.82 4.53 5.31
CA ILE A 12 -18.65 3.42 4.79
C ILE A 12 -17.79 2.32 4.17
N PHE A 13 -16.80 2.65 3.33
CA PHE A 13 -15.88 1.66 2.78
C PHE A 13 -15.06 0.95 3.85
N LEU A 14 -14.64 1.68 4.88
CA LEU A 14 -13.91 1.11 6.02
C LEU A 14 -14.81 0.15 6.82
N ILE A 15 -16.07 0.51 7.07
CA ILE A 15 -17.06 -0.37 7.70
C ILE A 15 -17.28 -1.61 6.83
N LEU A 16 -17.42 -1.45 5.51
CA LEU A 16 -17.60 -2.57 4.59
C LEU A 16 -16.38 -3.50 4.58
N ALA A 17 -15.16 -2.93 4.61
CA ALA A 17 -13.92 -3.69 4.71
C ALA A 17 -13.81 -4.44 6.04
N ILE A 18 -14.26 -3.84 7.15
CA ILE A 18 -14.34 -4.50 8.46
C ILE A 18 -15.36 -5.65 8.42
N ILE A 19 -16.52 -5.46 7.80
CA ILE A 19 -17.54 -6.51 7.67
C ILE A 19 -17.01 -7.66 6.81
N ILE A 20 -16.42 -7.37 5.65
CA ILE A 20 -15.84 -8.39 4.76
C ILE A 20 -14.67 -9.08 5.48
N GLY A 21 -13.79 -8.33 6.12
CA GLY A 21 -12.69 -8.86 6.92
C GLY A 21 -13.17 -9.71 8.09
N GLY A 22 -14.27 -9.34 8.73
CA GLY A 22 -14.91 -10.10 9.80
C GLY A 22 -15.57 -11.39 9.30
N VAL A 23 -16.18 -11.38 8.12
CA VAL A 23 -16.71 -12.59 7.47
C VAL A 23 -15.57 -13.54 7.11
N ILE A 24 -14.50 -13.03 6.49
CA ILE A 24 -13.30 -13.81 6.19
C ILE A 24 -12.68 -14.36 7.48
N GLY A 25 -12.58 -13.54 8.53
CA GLY A 25 -12.09 -13.91 9.85
C GLY A 25 -12.96 -14.96 10.54
N PHE A 26 -14.29 -14.90 10.39
CA PHE A 26 -15.22 -15.90 10.92
C PHE A 26 -15.04 -17.26 10.26
N PHE A 27 -14.84 -17.30 8.94
CA PHE A 27 -14.50 -18.55 8.25
C PHE A 27 -13.08 -19.03 8.60
N ALA A 28 -12.14 -18.12 8.87
CA ALA A 28 -10.79 -18.46 9.31
C ALA A 28 -10.75 -19.00 10.76
N GLY A 29 -11.60 -18.49 11.66
CA GLY A 29 -11.65 -18.86 13.08
C GLY A 29 -12.38 -20.19 13.38
N ARG A 30 -13.05 -20.78 12.39
CA ARG A 30 -13.65 -22.13 12.46
C ARG A 30 -12.64 -23.25 12.13
N ILE A 31 -11.38 -22.90 11.94
CA ILE A 31 -10.33 -23.83 11.52
C ILE A 31 -9.53 -24.25 12.76
N GLU A 32 -9.50 -25.55 13.05
CA GLU A 32 -8.74 -26.12 14.16
C GLU A 32 -7.25 -25.76 14.08
N HIS A 33 -6.64 -25.58 15.26
CA HIS A 33 -5.29 -25.08 15.51
C HIS A 33 -4.26 -25.47 14.44
N ILE A 34 -4.05 -24.54 13.52
CA ILE A 34 -3.01 -24.58 12.50
C ILE A 34 -1.65 -24.37 13.18
N SER A 35 -0.76 -25.36 13.09
CA SER A 35 0.64 -25.21 13.49
C SER A 35 1.43 -24.54 12.37
N TRP A 36 1.73 -23.25 12.55
CA TRP A 36 2.69 -22.53 11.72
C TRP A 36 4.06 -23.25 11.75
N PRO A 37 4.84 -23.28 10.65
CA PRO A 37 6.15 -23.92 10.66
C PRO A 37 7.02 -23.38 11.81
N SER A 38 7.54 -24.28 12.64
CA SER A 38 8.24 -23.95 13.89
C SER A 38 9.51 -23.09 13.70
N PHE A 39 10.08 -23.08 12.50
CA PHE A 39 11.25 -22.24 12.16
C PHE A 39 10.91 -20.77 11.82
N LEU A 40 9.67 -20.47 11.40
CA LEU A 40 9.20 -19.10 11.11
C LEU A 40 8.25 -18.62 12.20
N ASN A 41 8.73 -18.52 13.44
CA ASN A 41 7.91 -18.03 14.54
C ASN A 41 7.34 -16.63 14.22
N VAL A 42 6.03 -16.44 14.46
CA VAL A 42 5.31 -15.16 14.30
C VAL A 42 6.04 -14.01 14.99
N GLY A 43 6.60 -14.25 16.19
CA GLY A 43 7.40 -13.26 16.90
C GLY A 43 8.71 -12.90 16.20
N LEU A 44 9.38 -13.86 15.54
CA LEU A 44 10.57 -13.59 14.73
C LEU A 44 10.22 -12.76 13.51
N LEU A 45 9.14 -13.10 12.81
CA LEU A 45 8.66 -12.37 11.64
C LEU A 45 8.29 -10.92 11.98
N GLN A 46 7.62 -10.72 13.11
CA GLN A 46 7.31 -9.39 13.63
C GLN A 46 8.60 -8.62 13.95
N ASN A 47 9.56 -9.24 14.64
CA ASN A 47 10.83 -8.58 14.99
C ASN A 47 11.67 -8.21 13.76
N ILE A 48 11.73 -9.08 12.74
CA ILE A 48 12.35 -8.76 11.46
C ILE A 48 11.67 -7.55 10.82
N GLY A 49 10.33 -7.54 10.80
CA GLY A 49 9.55 -6.39 10.31
C GLY A 49 9.90 -5.10 11.05
N ARG A 50 9.96 -5.11 12.38
CA ARG A 50 10.35 -3.95 13.20
C ARG A 50 11.78 -3.47 12.89
N VAL A 51 12.75 -4.37 12.77
CA VAL A 51 14.13 -4.00 12.41
C VAL A 51 14.16 -3.33 11.04
N CYS A 52 13.49 -3.91 10.03
CA CYS A 52 13.39 -3.31 8.70
C CYS A 52 12.75 -1.92 8.74
N LEU A 53 11.63 -1.75 9.47
CA LEU A 53 10.92 -0.47 9.57
C LEU A 53 11.75 0.60 10.28
N THR A 54 12.55 0.23 11.27
CA THR A 54 13.48 1.15 11.96
C THR A 54 14.48 1.77 10.99
N ILE A 55 14.85 1.06 9.92
CA ILE A 55 15.75 1.56 8.87
C ILE A 55 14.95 2.30 7.78
N LEU A 56 13.83 1.75 7.33
CA LEU A 56 13.07 2.28 6.20
C LEU A 56 12.41 3.64 6.50
N TYR A 57 11.92 3.88 7.71
CA TYR A 57 11.30 5.16 8.06
C TYR A 57 12.27 6.34 7.98
N PRO A 58 13.46 6.31 8.62
CA PRO A 58 14.47 7.34 8.45
C PRO A 58 14.84 7.59 6.99
N PHE A 59 15.01 6.53 6.19
CA PHE A 59 15.28 6.66 4.76
C PHE A 59 14.13 7.35 4.03
N THR A 60 12.88 6.98 4.32
CA THR A 60 11.69 7.61 3.73
C THR A 60 11.65 9.11 4.05
N PHE A 61 11.82 9.49 5.32
CA PHE A 61 11.84 10.91 5.72
C PHE A 61 13.01 11.67 5.10
N TYR A 62 14.19 11.05 5.02
CA TYR A 62 15.36 11.64 4.36
C TYR A 62 15.10 11.92 2.88
N PHE A 63 14.52 10.98 2.14
CA PHE A 63 14.21 11.20 0.73
C PHE A 63 13.08 12.23 0.52
N ILE A 64 12.08 12.30 1.41
CA ILE A 64 11.06 13.36 1.36
C ILE A 64 11.73 14.73 1.55
N TYR A 65 12.62 14.83 2.56
CA TYR A 65 13.39 16.04 2.79
C TYR A 65 14.24 16.40 1.56
N GLN A 66 14.92 15.41 0.97
CA GLN A 66 15.77 15.60 -0.19
C GLN A 66 14.98 16.07 -1.42
N ALA A 67 13.79 15.52 -1.68
CA ALA A 67 12.91 15.98 -2.76
C ALA A 67 12.50 17.45 -2.58
N ASN A 68 12.10 17.84 -1.36
CA ASN A 68 11.74 19.23 -1.07
C ASN A 68 12.97 20.16 -1.11
N LYS A 69 14.16 19.67 -0.76
CA LYS A 69 15.42 20.43 -0.85
C LYS A 69 15.77 20.72 -2.31
N TYR A 70 15.74 19.71 -3.18
CA TYR A 70 16.00 19.90 -4.61
C TYR A 70 14.99 20.86 -5.24
N HIS A 71 13.71 20.74 -4.89
CA HIS A 71 12.68 21.66 -5.36
C HIS A 71 12.95 23.12 -4.93
N GLN A 72 13.38 23.35 -3.68
CA GLN A 72 13.73 24.70 -3.22
C GLN A 72 14.99 25.26 -3.88
N SER A 73 15.95 24.40 -4.21
CA SER A 73 17.13 24.80 -4.97
C SER A 73 16.75 25.18 -6.40
N MET A 74 15.89 24.39 -7.04
CA MET A 74 15.36 24.66 -8.37
C MET A 74 14.65 26.03 -8.43
N GLU A 75 13.80 26.35 -7.45
CA GLU A 75 13.09 27.65 -7.41
C GLU A 75 14.01 28.88 -7.26
N LYS A 76 15.28 28.71 -6.88
CA LYS A 76 16.24 29.79 -6.62
C LYS A 76 17.36 29.85 -7.65
N GLU A 77 17.45 28.87 -8.53
CA GLU A 77 18.51 28.78 -9.53
C GLU A 77 18.13 29.66 -10.73
N GLU A 78 19.05 30.53 -11.15
CA GLU A 78 18.84 31.42 -12.30
C GLU A 78 19.42 30.84 -13.60
N ASP A 79 20.27 29.82 -13.49
CA ASP A 79 20.90 29.11 -14.61
C ASP A 79 19.97 28.01 -15.11
N GLU A 80 19.45 28.18 -16.34
CA GLU A 80 18.46 27.28 -16.96
C GLU A 80 18.94 25.82 -17.03
N ASP A 81 20.23 25.59 -17.30
CA ASP A 81 20.78 24.24 -17.41
C ASP A 81 20.79 23.54 -16.04
N LYS A 82 21.19 24.28 -15.00
CA LYS A 82 21.19 23.77 -13.62
C LYS A 82 19.78 23.62 -13.06
N GLU A 83 18.87 24.53 -13.40
CA GLU A 83 17.45 24.42 -13.04
C GLU A 83 16.85 23.13 -13.61
N TYR A 84 17.13 22.82 -14.87
CA TYR A 84 16.65 21.61 -15.52
C TYR A 84 17.19 20.32 -14.88
N GLU A 85 18.48 20.30 -14.49
CA GLU A 85 19.05 19.18 -13.74
C GLU A 85 18.35 18.98 -12.38
N LEU A 86 18.11 20.08 -11.65
CA LEU A 86 17.42 20.07 -10.36
C LEU A 86 15.94 19.69 -10.50
N TYR A 87 15.28 20.08 -11.58
CA TYR A 87 13.93 19.63 -11.94
C TYR A 87 13.91 18.10 -12.04
N ARG A 88 14.80 17.53 -12.86
CA ARG A 88 14.88 16.07 -13.05
C ARG A 88 15.16 15.33 -11.75
N GLN A 89 16.08 15.85 -10.92
CA GLN A 89 16.39 15.26 -9.61
C GLN A 89 15.18 15.33 -8.67
N THR A 90 14.50 16.47 -8.61
CA THR A 90 13.30 16.68 -7.77
C THR A 90 12.24 15.65 -8.08
N PHE A 91 11.86 15.51 -9.35
CA PHE A 91 10.80 14.57 -9.75
C PHE A 91 11.23 13.12 -9.58
N LYS A 92 12.46 12.76 -9.97
CA LYS A 92 12.98 11.40 -9.76
C LYS A 92 12.99 11.00 -8.30
N THR A 93 13.44 11.89 -7.40
CA THR A 93 13.44 11.63 -5.97
C THR A 93 12.02 11.56 -5.41
N LEU A 94 11.10 12.41 -5.88
CA LEU A 94 9.70 12.39 -5.47
C LEU A 94 9.00 11.05 -5.81
N GLU A 95 9.18 10.56 -7.04
CA GLU A 95 8.61 9.27 -7.45
C GLU A 95 9.25 8.11 -6.69
N SER A 96 10.58 8.15 -6.52
CA SER A 96 11.33 7.13 -5.77
C SER A 96 10.88 7.03 -4.32
N VAL A 97 10.66 8.17 -3.65
CA VAL A 97 10.21 8.16 -2.25
C VAL A 97 8.74 7.74 -2.13
N THR A 98 7.92 8.01 -3.14
CA THR A 98 6.54 7.52 -3.19
C THR A 98 6.50 6.00 -3.26
N ILE A 99 7.35 5.39 -4.09
CA ILE A 99 7.51 3.93 -4.16
C ILE A 99 8.03 3.38 -2.82
N LEU A 100 9.07 4.00 -2.25
CA LEU A 100 9.63 3.58 -0.96
C LEU A 100 8.60 3.64 0.17
N TYR A 101 7.77 4.70 0.19
CA TYR A 101 6.69 4.83 1.15
C TYR A 101 5.61 3.75 0.95
N ASN A 102 5.24 3.41 -0.29
CA ASN A 102 4.29 2.33 -0.56
C ASN A 102 4.81 0.96 -0.05
N VAL A 103 6.10 0.68 -0.20
CA VAL A 103 6.73 -0.53 0.36
C VAL A 103 6.76 -0.48 1.89
N THR A 104 7.17 0.64 2.47
CA THR A 104 7.27 0.83 3.93
C THR A 104 5.90 0.74 4.61
N SER A 105 4.86 1.31 3.99
CA SER A 105 3.49 1.23 4.48
C SER A 105 2.94 -0.18 4.42
N ALA A 106 3.15 -0.91 3.32
CA ALA A 106 2.76 -2.32 3.23
C ALA A 106 3.45 -3.17 4.30
N LEU A 107 4.76 -2.98 4.52
CA LEU A 107 5.50 -3.70 5.57
C LEU A 107 5.04 -3.31 6.98
N THR A 108 4.65 -2.06 7.19
CA THR A 108 4.09 -1.59 8.48
C THR A 108 2.79 -2.29 8.79
N LEU A 109 1.85 -2.31 7.84
CA LEU A 109 0.57 -3.00 8.01
C LEU A 109 0.79 -4.48 8.26
N PHE A 110 1.65 -5.13 7.48
CA PHE A 110 2.03 -6.52 7.70
C PHE A 110 2.56 -6.76 9.12
N THR A 111 3.54 -5.98 9.57
CA THR A 111 4.16 -6.14 10.89
C THR A 111 3.15 -5.94 12.03
N LEU A 112 2.23 -4.97 11.88
CA LEU A 112 1.18 -4.72 12.87
C LEU A 112 0.17 -5.86 12.93
N PHE A 113 -0.38 -6.29 11.80
CA PHE A 113 -1.41 -7.34 11.77
C PHE A 113 -0.88 -8.73 12.09
N VAL A 114 0.36 -9.04 11.72
CA VAL A 114 1.05 -10.27 12.18
C VAL A 114 1.15 -10.27 13.70
N GLY A 115 1.50 -9.13 14.31
CA GLY A 115 1.52 -8.97 15.76
C GLY A 115 0.18 -9.19 16.44
N VAL A 116 -0.91 -8.67 15.85
CA VAL A 116 -2.27 -8.81 16.41
C VAL A 116 -2.73 -10.27 16.47
N ASN A 117 -2.41 -11.08 15.45
CA ASN A 117 -2.74 -12.52 15.44
C ASN A 117 -2.04 -13.32 16.54
N TYR A 118 -0.87 -12.86 17.02
CA TYR A 118 -0.19 -13.46 18.16
C TYR A 118 -0.89 -13.15 19.50
N VAL A 119 -1.52 -11.97 19.61
CA VAL A 119 -2.11 -11.47 20.87
C VAL A 119 -3.50 -12.05 21.15
N PHE A 120 -4.27 -12.41 20.12
CA PHE A 120 -5.63 -12.95 20.32
C PHE A 120 -5.69 -14.24 21.16
N PRO A 121 -4.83 -15.26 20.93
CA PRO A 121 -4.76 -16.45 21.80
C PRO A 121 -4.35 -16.13 23.25
N LEU A 122 -3.53 -15.09 23.45
CA LEU A 122 -3.14 -14.61 24.79
C LEU A 122 -4.32 -13.91 25.50
N LEU A 123 -5.17 -13.20 24.74
CA LEU A 123 -6.36 -12.54 25.26
C LEU A 123 -7.40 -13.54 25.76
N GLU A 124 -7.59 -14.66 25.05
CA GLU A 124 -8.44 -15.78 25.49
C GLU A 124 -7.92 -16.43 26.79
N ALA A 125 -6.61 -16.37 27.03
CA ALA A 125 -5.98 -16.80 28.29
C ALA A 125 -6.04 -15.75 29.42
N GLY A 126 -6.81 -14.66 29.24
CA GLY A 126 -6.97 -13.60 30.24
C GLY A 126 -5.85 -12.56 30.27
N ALA A 127 -4.96 -12.52 29.26
CA ALA A 127 -3.94 -11.49 29.17
C ALA A 127 -4.54 -10.13 28.81
N VAL A 128 -4.00 -9.06 29.41
CA VAL A 128 -4.37 -7.68 29.08
C VAL A 128 -3.85 -7.33 27.68
N PHE A 129 -4.70 -6.76 26.82
CA PHE A 129 -4.31 -6.24 25.50
C PHE A 129 -3.32 -5.08 25.66
N TRP A 130 -2.02 -5.37 25.58
CA TRP A 130 -0.96 -4.37 25.57
C TRP A 130 -0.51 -4.13 24.13
N ILE A 131 -0.87 -2.97 23.57
CA ILE A 131 -0.24 -2.49 22.33
C ILE A 131 1.21 -2.16 22.69
N ASN A 132 2.16 -2.81 22.03
CA ASN A 132 3.57 -2.48 22.20
C ASN A 132 3.80 -1.02 21.81
N LEU A 133 4.46 -0.23 22.67
CA LEU A 133 4.70 1.19 22.45
C LEU A 133 5.43 1.44 21.12
N TYR A 134 6.33 0.54 20.72
CA TYR A 134 6.98 0.56 19.41
C TYR A 134 5.98 0.48 18.25
N ASP A 135 5.00 -0.44 18.34
CA ASP A 135 3.98 -0.64 17.31
C ASP A 135 3.08 0.60 17.16
N GLY A 136 2.81 1.30 18.27
CA GLY A 136 2.16 2.61 18.25
C GLY A 136 3.00 3.69 17.56
N VAL A 137 4.32 3.72 17.80
CA VAL A 137 5.25 4.68 17.19
C VAL A 137 5.36 4.48 15.68
N ILE A 138 5.47 3.24 15.19
CA ILE A 138 5.53 2.98 13.73
C ILE A 138 4.20 3.31 13.04
N LEU A 139 3.06 3.11 13.70
CA LEU A 139 1.76 3.51 13.18
C LEU A 139 1.64 5.05 13.10
N LEU A 140 2.14 5.76 14.11
CA LEU A 140 2.23 7.22 14.07
C LEU A 140 3.14 7.68 12.92
N ALA A 141 4.30 7.05 12.77
CA ALA A 141 5.26 7.34 11.71
C ALA A 141 4.65 7.12 10.32
N LEU A 142 3.84 6.07 10.13
CA LEU A 142 3.11 5.81 8.90
C LEU A 142 2.19 6.99 8.50
N VAL A 143 1.41 7.47 9.46
CA VAL A 143 0.44 8.57 9.25
C VAL A 143 1.17 9.89 9.00
N ILE A 144 2.22 10.19 9.79
CA ILE A 144 3.03 11.39 9.60
C ILE A 144 3.71 11.36 8.23
N ALA A 145 4.35 10.25 7.85
CA ALA A 145 4.99 10.08 6.56
C ALA A 145 3.98 10.27 5.41
N GLN A 146 2.75 9.74 5.54
CA GLN A 146 1.69 9.97 4.55
C GLN A 146 1.38 11.45 4.35
N ILE A 147 1.19 12.17 5.46
CA ILE A 147 0.82 13.59 5.44
C ILE A 147 1.95 14.42 4.86
N VAL A 148 3.20 14.18 5.28
CA VAL A 148 4.35 14.93 4.80
C VAL A 148 4.62 14.63 3.33
N LEU A 149 4.56 13.36 2.90
CA LEU A 149 4.72 12.98 1.49
C LEU A 149 3.66 13.64 0.62
N LEU A 150 2.38 13.60 1.05
CA LEU A 150 1.30 14.25 0.31
C LEU A 150 1.52 15.76 0.19
N LYS A 151 1.86 16.45 1.28
CA LYS A 151 2.13 17.89 1.26
C LYS A 151 3.31 18.24 0.36
N THR A 152 4.39 17.45 0.41
CA THR A 152 5.55 17.63 -0.46
C THR A 152 5.17 17.40 -1.93
N THR A 153 4.37 16.38 -2.22
CA THR A 153 3.86 16.11 -3.58
C THR A 153 3.02 17.27 -4.09
N GLN A 154 2.06 17.77 -3.30
CA GLN A 154 1.23 18.92 -3.65
C GLN A 154 2.05 20.17 -3.94
N LYS A 155 3.10 20.41 -3.13
CA LYS A 155 4.00 21.54 -3.31
C LYS A 155 4.78 21.43 -4.63
N ILE A 156 5.46 20.30 -4.84
CA ILE A 156 6.33 20.08 -6.00
C ILE A 156 5.51 20.03 -7.30
N ARG A 157 4.40 19.30 -7.31
CA ARG A 157 3.52 19.14 -8.48
C ARG A 157 2.55 20.31 -8.68
N LYS A 158 2.56 21.31 -7.78
CA LYS A 158 1.65 22.48 -7.78
C LYS A 158 0.16 22.12 -7.92
N TYR A 159 -0.25 20.93 -7.45
CA TYR A 159 -1.60 20.41 -7.58
C TYR A 159 -2.18 20.04 -6.21
N LYS A 160 -3.40 20.49 -5.91
CA LYS A 160 -4.05 20.25 -4.61
C LYS A 160 -4.76 18.91 -4.60
N LEU A 161 -4.15 17.92 -3.94
CA LEU A 161 -4.77 16.62 -3.66
C LEU A 161 -5.51 16.62 -2.31
N SER A 162 -6.56 15.82 -2.17
CA SER A 162 -7.15 15.56 -0.84
C SER A 162 -6.30 14.54 -0.07
N ILE A 163 -6.36 14.53 1.27
CA ILE A 163 -5.68 13.51 2.11
C ILE A 163 -6.15 12.10 1.78
N ALA A 164 -7.45 11.94 1.48
CA ALA A 164 -8.02 10.72 0.96
C ALA A 164 -8.63 11.03 -0.42
N PRO A 165 -7.81 11.03 -1.48
CA PRO A 165 -8.21 11.49 -2.80
C PRO A 165 -9.23 10.54 -3.42
N THR A 166 -10.18 11.11 -4.17
CA THR A 166 -11.16 10.31 -4.91
C THR A 166 -10.56 9.81 -6.23
N VAL A 167 -11.14 8.76 -6.84
CA VAL A 167 -10.68 8.25 -8.14
C VAL A 167 -10.63 9.38 -9.20
N GLU A 168 -11.60 10.28 -9.19
CA GLU A 168 -11.60 11.43 -10.12
C GLU A 168 -10.47 12.41 -9.82
N GLU A 169 -10.16 12.67 -8.55
CA GLU A 169 -9.06 13.58 -8.17
C GLU A 169 -7.69 12.98 -8.52
N ILE A 170 -7.51 11.68 -8.36
CA ILE A 170 -6.30 10.99 -8.80
C ILE A 170 -6.18 11.02 -10.32
N LYS A 171 -7.30 10.87 -11.03
CA LYS A 171 -7.32 10.96 -12.49
C LYS A 171 -6.96 12.36 -12.97
N GLU A 172 -7.56 13.40 -12.41
CA GLU A 172 -7.22 14.80 -12.73
C GLU A 172 -5.77 15.13 -12.39
N PHE A 173 -5.25 14.60 -11.27
CA PHE A 173 -3.84 14.73 -10.92
C PHE A 173 -2.91 14.03 -11.91
N ALA A 174 -3.24 12.81 -12.35
CA ALA A 174 -2.45 12.13 -13.38
C ALA A 174 -2.46 12.92 -14.70
N LEU A 175 -3.62 13.47 -15.09
CA LEU A 175 -3.75 14.32 -16.28
C LEU A 175 -3.02 15.66 -16.17
N SER A 176 -2.52 16.06 -14.99
CA SER A 176 -1.68 17.24 -14.84
C SER A 176 -0.21 16.98 -15.18
N TYR A 177 0.16 15.74 -15.51
CA TYR A 177 1.53 15.39 -15.88
C TYR A 177 1.81 15.82 -17.32
N ASP A 178 3.09 15.99 -17.64
CA ASP A 178 3.51 16.18 -19.03
C ASP A 178 3.09 14.96 -19.89
N GLU A 179 2.87 15.16 -21.18
CA GLU A 179 2.40 14.10 -22.08
C GLU A 179 3.35 12.90 -22.09
N SER A 180 4.67 13.16 -22.08
CA SER A 180 5.68 12.11 -22.07
C SER A 180 5.68 11.32 -20.75
N GLU A 181 5.54 12.01 -19.61
CA GLU A 181 5.42 11.39 -18.28
C GLU A 181 4.14 10.55 -18.19
N LEU A 182 3.03 11.08 -18.70
CA LEU A 182 1.72 10.42 -18.68
C LEU A 182 1.71 9.15 -19.52
N GLN A 183 2.30 9.19 -20.72
CA GLN A 183 2.40 8.02 -21.59
C GLN A 183 3.22 6.91 -20.92
N ALA A 184 4.38 7.24 -20.35
CA ALA A 184 5.20 6.28 -19.62
C ALA A 184 4.45 5.69 -18.41
N ASN A 185 3.70 6.54 -17.69
CA ASN A 185 2.88 6.10 -16.55
C ASN A 185 1.81 5.08 -17.00
N TYR A 186 1.03 5.39 -18.04
CA TYR A 186 0.00 4.49 -18.55
C TYR A 186 0.57 3.17 -19.06
N GLU A 187 1.70 3.20 -19.78
CA GLU A 187 2.37 1.99 -20.23
C GLU A 187 2.76 1.10 -19.05
N GLN A 188 3.42 1.68 -18.04
CA GLN A 188 3.83 0.92 -16.86
C GLN A 188 2.63 0.41 -16.06
N CYS A 189 1.58 1.21 -15.87
CA CYS A 189 0.35 0.76 -15.22
C CYS A 189 -0.30 -0.42 -15.95
N TYR A 190 -0.34 -0.38 -17.29
CA TYR A 190 -0.86 -1.49 -18.08
C TYR A 190 0.01 -2.75 -17.93
N LEU A 191 1.33 -2.62 -18.03
CA LEU A 191 2.25 -3.75 -17.85
C LEU A 191 2.15 -4.37 -16.45
N ILE A 192 2.04 -3.55 -15.40
CA ILE A 192 1.84 -4.03 -14.03
C ILE A 192 0.52 -4.79 -13.92
N LEU A 193 -0.59 -4.21 -14.41
CA LEU A 193 -1.90 -4.85 -14.36
C LEU A 193 -1.91 -6.18 -15.12
N PHE A 194 -1.28 -6.22 -16.29
CA PHE A 194 -1.13 -7.44 -17.09
C PHE A 194 -0.33 -8.50 -16.33
N ASN A 195 0.82 -8.14 -15.76
CA ASN A 195 1.64 -9.08 -14.97
C ASN A 195 0.89 -9.57 -13.72
N VAL A 196 0.14 -8.71 -13.04
CA VAL A 196 -0.66 -9.10 -11.87
C VAL A 196 -1.72 -10.12 -12.27
N ASN A 197 -2.51 -9.83 -13.31
CA ASN A 197 -3.62 -10.66 -13.72
C ASN A 197 -3.17 -11.99 -14.35
N GLN A 198 -2.16 -11.97 -15.22
CA GLN A 198 -1.77 -13.11 -16.04
C GLN A 198 -0.61 -13.92 -15.48
N ARG A 199 0.20 -13.37 -14.56
CA ARG A 199 1.36 -14.07 -14.00
C ARG A 199 1.28 -14.22 -12.49
N LEU A 200 1.12 -13.11 -11.77
CA LEU A 200 1.18 -13.12 -10.31
C LEU A 200 0.01 -13.87 -9.69
N LEU A 201 -1.24 -13.56 -10.05
CA LEU A 201 -2.40 -14.23 -9.48
C LEU A 201 -2.40 -15.73 -9.78
N PRO A 202 -2.20 -16.22 -11.01
CA PRO A 202 -2.05 -17.65 -11.30
C PRO A 202 -0.91 -18.31 -10.51
N ALA A 203 0.25 -17.66 -10.39
CA ALA A 203 1.36 -18.18 -9.59
C ALA A 203 0.98 -18.31 -8.11
N LEU A 204 0.25 -17.34 -7.54
CA LEU A 204 -0.24 -17.40 -6.16
C LEU A 204 -1.23 -18.55 -5.93
N TYR A 205 -2.08 -18.89 -6.91
CA TYR A 205 -2.91 -20.10 -6.84
C TYR A 205 -2.06 -21.36 -6.72
N VAL A 206 -1.02 -21.49 -7.55
CA VAL A 206 -0.11 -22.66 -7.50
C VAL A 206 0.63 -22.73 -6.18
N ILE A 207 1.17 -21.59 -5.70
CA ILE A 207 1.89 -21.52 -4.42
C ILE A 207 0.97 -21.93 -3.26
N LEU A 208 -0.26 -21.39 -3.19
CA LEU A 208 -1.22 -21.79 -2.16
C LEU A 208 -1.60 -23.26 -2.26
N GLY A 209 -1.72 -23.80 -3.48
CA GLY A 209 -1.95 -25.23 -3.70
C GLY A 209 -0.85 -26.09 -3.10
N ILE A 210 0.41 -25.77 -3.40
CA ILE A 210 1.59 -26.44 -2.84
C ILE A 210 1.57 -26.33 -1.31
N VAL A 211 1.36 -25.13 -0.78
CA VAL A 211 1.32 -24.93 0.68
C VAL A 211 0.22 -25.79 1.31
N GLY A 212 -0.99 -25.78 0.76
CA GLY A 212 -2.11 -26.58 1.27
C GLY A 212 -1.90 -28.09 1.16
N THR A 213 -1.13 -28.58 0.19
CA THR A 213 -0.82 -30.02 0.06
C THR A 213 0.31 -30.49 0.97
N PHE A 214 1.31 -29.63 1.23
CA PHE A 214 2.53 -29.99 1.95
C PHE A 214 2.56 -29.50 3.41
N THR A 215 1.55 -28.78 3.86
CA THR A 215 1.45 -28.29 5.24
C THR A 215 0.03 -28.53 5.77
N PRO A 216 -0.17 -28.59 7.10
CA PRO A 216 -1.51 -28.64 7.69
C PRO A 216 -2.26 -27.30 7.61
N LEU A 217 -1.72 -26.29 6.90
CA LEU A 217 -2.33 -24.97 6.77
C LEU A 217 -3.58 -25.07 5.89
N ASN A 218 -4.73 -24.62 6.41
CA ASN A 218 -5.93 -24.46 5.59
C ASN A 218 -5.80 -23.20 4.70
N VAL A 219 -5.71 -23.42 3.39
CA VAL A 219 -5.52 -22.36 2.38
C VAL A 219 -6.82 -21.94 1.67
N VAL A 220 -7.98 -22.49 2.06
CA VAL A 220 -9.27 -22.25 1.38
C VAL A 220 -9.66 -20.77 1.40
N SER A 221 -9.47 -20.09 2.54
CA SER A 221 -9.71 -18.65 2.65
C SER A 221 -8.83 -17.84 1.69
N GLY A 222 -7.57 -18.23 1.53
CA GLY A 222 -6.65 -17.65 0.55
C GLY A 222 -7.13 -17.80 -0.88
N PHE A 223 -7.63 -18.99 -1.27
CA PHE A 223 -8.19 -19.22 -2.59
C PHE A 223 -9.44 -18.38 -2.88
N VAL A 224 -10.34 -18.23 -1.91
CA VAL A 224 -11.53 -17.38 -2.04
C VAL A 224 -11.13 -15.92 -2.25
N VAL A 225 -10.17 -15.40 -1.47
CA VAL A 225 -9.67 -14.03 -1.63
C VAL A 225 -9.04 -13.82 -3.00
N LEU A 226 -8.20 -14.75 -3.46
CA LEU A 226 -7.61 -14.68 -4.81
C LEU A 226 -8.69 -14.69 -5.90
N LEU A 227 -9.74 -15.51 -5.76
CA LEU A 227 -10.82 -15.60 -6.73
C LEU A 227 -11.59 -14.29 -6.85
N VAL A 228 -11.94 -13.70 -5.72
CA VAL A 228 -12.64 -12.41 -5.70
C VAL A 228 -11.80 -11.33 -6.36
N ILE A 229 -10.50 -11.25 -6.05
CA ILE A 229 -9.58 -10.28 -6.66
C ILE A 229 -9.44 -10.50 -8.17
N HIS A 230 -9.25 -11.76 -8.59
CA HIS A 230 -9.07 -12.11 -9.99
C HIS A 230 -10.32 -11.78 -10.83
N ILE A 231 -11.52 -12.12 -10.33
CA ILE A 231 -12.78 -11.75 -10.97
C ILE A 231 -12.94 -10.22 -11.03
N TYR A 232 -12.68 -9.53 -9.91
CA TYR A 232 -12.83 -8.08 -9.83
C TYR A 232 -11.96 -7.35 -10.88
N ILE A 233 -10.69 -7.72 -11.01
CA ILE A 233 -9.79 -7.11 -12.00
C ILE A 233 -10.34 -7.28 -13.42
N ASN A 234 -10.76 -8.49 -13.80
CA ASN A 234 -11.27 -8.75 -15.14
C ASN A 234 -12.60 -8.01 -15.42
N LEU A 235 -13.51 -7.94 -14.44
CA LEU A 235 -14.74 -7.15 -14.56
C LEU A 235 -14.47 -5.65 -14.71
N MET A 236 -13.53 -5.11 -13.93
CA MET A 236 -13.18 -3.69 -13.98
C MET A 236 -12.40 -3.31 -15.24
N TYR A 237 -11.82 -4.29 -15.94
CA TYR A 237 -11.18 -4.07 -17.24
C TYR A 237 -12.19 -3.94 -18.39
N TYR A 238 -13.37 -4.56 -18.27
CA TYR A 238 -14.41 -4.59 -19.32
C TYR A 238 -14.85 -3.21 -19.87
N PRO A 239 -15.00 -2.13 -19.06
CA PRO A 239 -15.37 -0.82 -19.59
C PRO A 239 -14.42 -0.26 -20.65
N MET A 240 -13.14 -0.69 -20.67
CA MET A 240 -12.17 -0.32 -21.71
C MET A 240 -12.63 -0.83 -23.08
N VAL A 241 -13.03 -2.10 -23.17
CA VAL A 241 -13.56 -2.73 -24.39
C VAL A 241 -14.78 -1.95 -24.88
N ARG A 242 -15.72 -1.65 -23.98
CA ARG A 242 -16.92 -0.90 -24.33
C ARG A 242 -16.65 0.54 -24.80
N LYS A 243 -15.61 1.20 -24.29
CA LYS A 243 -15.26 2.57 -24.69
C LYS A 243 -14.53 2.64 -26.03
N TYR A 244 -13.71 1.63 -26.34
CA TYR A 244 -12.91 1.60 -27.55
C TYR A 244 -13.73 1.22 -28.79
N PHE A 245 -14.67 0.28 -28.67
CA PHE A 245 -15.53 -0.20 -29.77
C PHE A 245 -16.89 0.50 -29.83
N LYS A 246 -16.95 1.77 -29.41
CA LYS A 246 -18.14 2.60 -29.55
C LYS A 246 -18.25 3.18 -30.95
#